data_AF-A0A2T4V931-F1
#
_entry.id   AF-A0A2T4V931-F1
#
_cell.length_a   1.000
_cell.length_b   1.000
_cell.length_c   1.000
_cell.angle_alpha   90.00
_cell.angle_beta   90.00
_cell.angle_gamma   90.00
#
_symmetry.space_group_name_H-M   'P 1'
#
loop_
_entity.id
_entity.type
_entity.pdbx_description
1 polymer ?
#
loop_
_entity_poly.entity_id
_entity_poly.type
_entity_poly.pdbx_seq_one_letter_code
_entity_poly.pdbx_strand_id
1 'polypeptide(L)'
;MASVSRTIGLAALVAAAPGAARAETVLQGSYQAGVLGRVELSTEKERLVAYASGGGPCGFESRRPVLEGEFQGNVLVGQLTVCLLGASCPPVETLPILALYSPEERTLTAYVKPRAAGCQAPVVGSGGVMVLAPEGASPAEPVLGGSSSVARLRTEKRSPEAAKEALERGNRMLGLKDWSGSAAEFERSITHDDRNWVAFFGLGTAWLMRGQAPEAIEALNRARALNPREPSIHYNLACAYSRLGDRTQALGNLGQAVRLGFAIAEGAQDTELEKLLLSDPASFGKYVQLAQQAFNNYSKPSAGRRQQMGP
;
A
#
# COMPACT_ATOMS: atom_id res chain seq x y z
N MET A 1 33.85 23.39 66.85
CA MET A 1 34.06 23.49 65.39
C MET A 1 32.69 23.38 64.74
N ALA A 2 32.18 24.50 64.23
CA ALA A 2 30.85 24.65 63.68
C ALA A 2 30.84 24.40 62.16
N SER A 3 29.75 23.80 61.69
CA SER A 3 29.05 23.95 60.40
C SER A 3 29.81 24.50 59.19
N VAL A 4 29.76 23.79 58.05
CA VAL A 4 29.00 24.24 56.87
C VAL A 4 28.72 23.03 55.96
N SER A 5 27.42 22.78 55.76
CA SER A 5 26.81 21.88 54.80
C SER A 5 26.97 22.42 53.37
N ARG A 6 27.34 21.58 52.40
CA ARG A 6 27.24 21.88 50.97
C ARG A 6 26.42 20.80 50.27
N THR A 7 25.17 21.18 50.05
CA THR A 7 24.21 20.76 49.03
C THR A 7 24.83 20.64 47.63
N ILE A 8 24.65 19.49 46.97
CA ILE A 8 24.40 19.41 45.52
C ILE A 8 23.39 18.28 45.28
N GLY A 9 22.14 18.65 45.03
CA GLY A 9 21.12 17.75 44.49
C GLY A 9 21.28 17.67 42.98
N LEU A 10 21.29 16.46 42.43
CA LEU A 10 21.12 16.25 41.00
C LEU A 10 19.63 15.99 40.74
N ALA A 11 18.96 17.05 40.29
CA ALA A 11 17.59 17.03 39.84
C ALA A 11 17.46 16.29 38.49
N ALA A 12 16.35 15.58 38.36
CA ALA A 12 15.87 14.98 37.12
C ALA A 12 15.76 16.03 36.01
N LEU A 13 16.36 15.76 34.85
CA LEU A 13 15.96 16.39 33.59
C LEU A 13 15.10 15.40 32.81
N VAL A 14 13.80 15.48 33.05
CA VAL A 14 12.79 15.16 32.05
C VAL A 14 12.70 16.40 31.17
N ALA A 15 13.40 16.41 30.04
CA ALA A 15 13.16 17.38 28.99
C ALA A 15 12.08 16.82 28.07
N ALA A 16 10.84 17.23 28.30
CA ALA A 16 9.77 17.15 27.32
C ALA A 16 10.13 18.09 26.15
N ALA A 17 10.23 17.54 24.94
CA ALA A 17 10.24 18.34 23.72
C ALA A 17 8.79 18.71 23.33
N PRO A 18 8.49 19.98 23.03
CA PRO A 18 7.15 20.44 22.71
C PRO A 18 6.83 20.34 21.21
N GLY A 19 5.56 20.13 20.89
CA GLY A 19 4.96 20.62 19.64
C GLY A 19 4.80 19.63 18.48
N ALA A 20 3.90 18.65 18.61
CA ALA A 20 3.22 18.11 17.43
C ALA A 20 2.13 19.11 17.00
N ALA A 21 2.47 19.99 16.07
CA ALA A 21 1.47 20.81 15.39
C ALA A 21 0.56 19.88 14.57
N ARG A 22 -0.73 19.83 14.94
CA ARG A 22 -1.77 19.22 14.10
C ARG A 22 -1.84 20.03 12.81
N ALA A 23 -1.44 19.43 11.69
CA ALA A 23 -1.66 20.02 10.37
C ALA A 23 -3.17 20.12 10.14
N GLU A 24 -3.72 21.33 10.17
CA GLU A 24 -5.12 21.58 9.79
C GLU A 24 -5.32 21.13 8.35
N THR A 25 -6.19 20.14 8.15
CA THR A 25 -6.48 19.56 6.84
C THR A 25 -7.48 20.47 6.12
N VAL A 26 -7.00 21.54 5.50
CA VAL A 26 -7.89 22.53 4.86
C VAL A 26 -8.03 22.22 3.36
N LEU A 27 -8.93 21.30 3.02
CA LEU A 27 -9.44 21.14 1.66
C LEU A 27 -10.54 22.17 1.42
N GLN A 28 -10.20 23.34 0.90
CA GLN A 28 -11.16 24.37 0.50
C GLN A 28 -10.89 24.83 -0.93
N GLY A 29 -11.96 25.07 -1.69
CA GLY A 29 -11.90 25.63 -3.05
C GLY A 29 -12.43 24.70 -4.13
N SER A 30 -12.15 25.04 -5.38
CA SER A 30 -12.69 24.36 -6.56
C SER A 30 -11.82 23.17 -6.98
N TYR A 31 -12.45 22.01 -7.13
CA TYR A 31 -11.80 20.76 -7.53
C TYR A 31 -12.46 20.21 -8.79
N GLN A 32 -11.66 19.54 -9.60
CA GLN A 32 -12.12 18.73 -10.71
C GLN A 32 -12.28 17.29 -10.24
N ALA A 33 -13.47 16.76 -10.46
CA ALA A 33 -13.87 15.44 -10.04
C ALA A 33 -14.25 14.63 -11.28
N GLY A 34 -13.26 14.05 -11.97
CA GLY A 34 -13.45 13.22 -13.17
C GLY A 34 -14.69 13.60 -14.00
N VAL A 35 -15.73 12.76 -13.95
CA VAL A 35 -17.02 12.99 -14.62
C VAL A 35 -18.18 13.40 -13.68
N LEU A 36 -17.92 13.75 -12.42
CA LEU A 36 -18.84 14.59 -11.63
C LEU A 36 -18.77 16.06 -12.07
N GLY A 37 -17.68 16.43 -12.75
CA GLY A 37 -17.41 17.79 -13.18
C GLY A 37 -16.80 18.62 -12.05
N ARG A 38 -17.02 19.93 -12.10
CA ARG A 38 -16.53 20.85 -11.09
C ARG A 38 -17.33 20.70 -9.80
N VAL A 39 -16.61 20.60 -8.69
CA VAL A 39 -17.17 20.58 -7.34
C VAL A 39 -16.47 21.61 -6.46
N GLU A 40 -17.21 22.23 -5.56
CA GLU A 40 -16.67 23.14 -4.55
C GLU A 40 -16.55 22.40 -3.22
N LEU A 41 -15.32 22.27 -2.71
CA LEU A 41 -15.05 21.63 -1.43
C LEU A 41 -15.08 22.67 -0.30
N SER A 42 -15.79 22.33 0.76
CA SER A 42 -15.78 23.04 2.02
C SER A 42 -15.42 22.07 3.14
N THR A 43 -14.40 22.40 3.92
CA THR A 43 -14.04 21.66 5.13
C THR A 43 -14.34 22.52 6.36
N GLU A 44 -15.10 21.96 7.30
CA GLU A 44 -15.35 22.53 8.63
C GLU A 44 -14.87 21.52 9.69
N LYS A 45 -13.79 21.87 10.40
CA LYS A 45 -13.09 20.95 11.33
C LYS A 45 -12.61 19.69 10.60
N GLU A 46 -13.17 18.53 10.94
CA GLU A 46 -12.88 17.26 10.27
C GLU A 46 -13.95 16.86 9.26
N ARG A 47 -15.02 17.65 9.09
CA ARG A 47 -16.08 17.34 8.14
C ARG A 47 -15.79 17.99 6.79
N LEU A 48 -15.79 17.18 5.73
CA LEU A 48 -15.73 17.62 4.33
C LEU A 48 -17.10 17.50 3.68
N VAL A 49 -17.50 18.56 2.96
CA VAL A 49 -18.64 18.53 2.05
C VAL A 49 -18.19 19.05 0.69
N ALA A 50 -18.48 18.29 -0.38
CA ALA A 50 -18.32 18.75 -1.75
C ALA A 50 -19.70 19.03 -2.37
N TYR A 51 -19.84 20.22 -2.94
CA TYR A 51 -21.06 20.67 -3.60
C TYR A 51 -20.86 20.67 -5.12
N ALA A 52 -21.81 20.12 -5.87
CA ALA A 52 -21.81 20.22 -7.32
C ALA A 52 -21.93 21.68 -7.75
N SER A 53 -21.10 22.14 -8.69
CA SER A 53 -21.20 23.50 -9.22
C SER A 53 -22.42 23.69 -10.15
N GLY A 54 -23.08 22.60 -10.55
CA GLY A 54 -24.21 22.60 -11.47
C GLY A 54 -23.77 22.27 -12.90
N GLY A 55 -24.51 21.39 -13.56
CA GLY A 55 -24.07 20.81 -14.83
C GLY A 55 -22.95 19.78 -14.65
N GLY A 56 -22.50 19.20 -15.76
CA GLY A 56 -21.60 18.04 -15.76
C GLY A 56 -22.30 16.72 -16.11
N PRO A 57 -21.56 15.61 -16.27
CA PRO A 57 -22.09 14.36 -16.83
C PRO A 57 -23.26 13.73 -16.06
N CYS A 58 -23.36 13.97 -14.75
CA CYS A 58 -24.48 13.54 -13.93
C CYS A 58 -25.65 14.55 -13.85
N GLY A 59 -25.52 15.75 -14.43
CA GLY A 59 -26.59 16.75 -14.46
C GLY A 59 -27.08 17.22 -13.08
N PHE A 60 -26.25 17.15 -12.05
CA PHE A 60 -26.65 17.60 -10.71
C PHE A 60 -26.95 19.11 -10.68
N GLU A 61 -27.94 19.49 -9.87
CA GLU A 61 -28.24 20.89 -9.59
C GLU A 61 -27.09 21.57 -8.85
N SER A 62 -26.92 22.88 -9.10
CA SER A 62 -25.90 23.67 -8.42
C SER A 62 -26.13 23.67 -6.91
N ARG A 63 -25.05 23.59 -6.14
CA ARG A 63 -25.02 23.46 -4.67
C ARG A 63 -25.66 22.21 -4.10
N ARG A 64 -25.91 21.18 -4.91
CA ARG A 64 -26.29 19.87 -4.37
C ARG A 64 -25.08 19.21 -3.69
N PRO A 65 -25.18 18.74 -2.43
CA PRO A 65 -24.12 17.96 -1.82
C PRO A 65 -23.97 16.63 -2.56
N VAL A 66 -22.74 16.36 -3.01
CA VAL A 66 -22.41 15.13 -3.76
C VAL A 66 -21.40 14.27 -3.02
N LEU A 67 -20.61 14.84 -2.13
CA LEU A 67 -19.74 14.09 -1.22
C LEU A 67 -19.85 14.71 0.16
N GLU A 68 -20.01 13.86 1.17
CA GLU A 68 -20.00 14.26 2.58
C GLU A 68 -19.21 13.23 3.36
N GLY A 69 -18.30 13.66 4.24
CA GLY A 69 -17.55 12.73 5.06
C GLY A 69 -16.80 13.40 6.18
N GLU A 70 -16.19 12.58 7.03
CA GLU A 70 -15.33 13.02 8.13
C GLU A 70 -13.93 12.44 7.98
N PHE A 71 -12.93 13.28 8.24
CA PHE A 71 -11.53 12.91 8.24
C PHE A 71 -11.17 12.19 9.53
N GLN A 72 -10.36 11.15 9.39
CA GLN A 72 -9.64 10.47 10.46
C GLN A 72 -8.17 10.40 10.02
N GLY A 73 -7.42 11.45 10.33
CA GLY A 73 -6.08 11.66 9.75
C GLY A 73 -6.16 11.90 8.24
N ASN A 74 -5.48 11.08 7.44
CA ASN A 74 -5.46 11.20 5.97
C ASN A 74 -6.56 10.39 5.29
N VAL A 75 -7.51 9.82 6.04
CA VAL A 75 -8.61 9.01 5.50
C VAL A 75 -9.92 9.75 5.69
N LEU A 76 -10.68 9.95 4.62
CA LEU A 76 -12.05 10.44 4.66
C LEU A 76 -13.01 9.25 4.63
N VAL A 77 -13.87 9.14 5.64
CA VAL A 77 -14.98 8.18 5.66
C VAL A 77 -16.26 8.94 5.42
N GLY A 78 -17.02 8.56 4.41
CA GLY A 78 -18.17 9.34 4.01
C GLY A 78 -19.10 8.65 3.04
N GLN A 79 -19.88 9.46 2.34
CA GLN A 79 -20.80 9.05 1.32
C GLN A 79 -20.58 9.90 0.07
N LEU A 80 -20.72 9.24 -1.08
CA LEU A 80 -20.64 9.83 -2.40
C LEU A 80 -21.93 9.54 -3.14
N THR A 81 -22.56 10.60 -3.63
CA THR A 81 -23.75 10.52 -4.47
C THR A 81 -23.33 10.58 -5.93
N VAL A 82 -23.60 9.49 -6.66
CA VAL A 82 -23.27 9.33 -8.08
C VAL A 82 -24.52 9.07 -8.91
N CYS A 83 -24.51 9.48 -10.17
CA CYS A 83 -25.50 9.01 -11.13
C CYS A 83 -25.14 7.61 -11.63
N LEU A 84 -26.15 6.80 -11.96
CA LEU A 84 -25.97 5.49 -12.60
C LEU A 84 -26.55 5.49 -14.01
N LEU A 85 -25.92 4.74 -14.91
CA LEU A 85 -26.36 4.48 -16.27
C LEU A 85 -26.72 2.99 -16.43
N GLY A 86 -27.90 2.72 -16.98
CA GLY A 86 -28.39 1.38 -17.32
C GLY A 86 -29.93 1.31 -17.32
N ALA A 87 -30.49 0.37 -18.08
CA ALA A 87 -31.94 0.29 -18.35
C ALA A 87 -32.82 0.05 -17.10
N SER A 88 -32.23 -0.45 -16.01
CA SER A 88 -32.91 -0.79 -14.75
C SER A 88 -32.21 -0.20 -13.53
N CYS A 89 -31.36 0.81 -13.72
CA CYS A 89 -30.62 1.46 -12.65
C CYS A 89 -31.39 2.63 -12.06
N PRO A 90 -31.34 2.85 -10.73
CA PRO A 90 -31.84 4.09 -10.16
C PRO A 90 -31.02 5.27 -10.70
N PRO A 91 -31.65 6.44 -10.93
CA PRO A 91 -30.98 7.59 -11.56
C PRO A 91 -29.80 8.12 -10.72
N VAL A 92 -29.86 7.93 -9.41
CA VAL A 92 -28.83 8.36 -8.46
C VAL A 92 -28.68 7.30 -7.38
N GLU A 93 -27.45 7.06 -6.94
CA GLU A 93 -27.12 6.19 -5.81
C GLU A 93 -26.15 6.89 -4.88
N THR A 94 -26.40 6.81 -3.58
CA THR A 94 -25.47 7.27 -2.54
C THR A 94 -24.71 6.07 -2.00
N LEU A 95 -23.40 6.09 -2.19
CA LEU A 95 -22.48 5.00 -1.89
C LEU A 95 -21.60 5.39 -0.70
N PRO A 96 -21.38 4.51 0.28
CA PRO A 96 -20.34 4.74 1.27
C PRO A 96 -18.98 4.73 0.57
N ILE A 97 -18.12 5.67 0.94
CA ILE A 97 -16.77 5.78 0.42
C ILE A 97 -15.75 5.82 1.55
N LEU A 98 -14.59 5.24 1.25
CA LEU A 98 -13.37 5.47 1.97
C LEU A 98 -12.40 6.11 0.98
N ALA A 99 -11.97 7.33 1.29
CA ALA A 99 -11.09 8.09 0.42
C ALA A 99 -9.79 8.45 1.13
N LEU A 100 -8.68 8.40 0.40
CA LEU A 100 -7.36 8.74 0.90
C LEU A 100 -7.02 10.15 0.44
N TYR A 101 -6.71 11.03 1.39
CA TYR A 101 -6.20 12.36 1.15
C TYR A 101 -4.68 12.34 1.10
N SER A 102 -4.11 12.84 0.00
CA SER A 102 -2.68 13.12 -0.13
C SER A 102 -2.43 14.60 0.14
N PRO A 103 -1.82 14.97 1.27
CA PRO A 103 -1.56 16.38 1.60
C PRO A 103 -0.57 17.04 0.64
N GLU A 104 0.37 16.28 0.09
CA GLU A 104 1.41 16.76 -0.82
C GLU A 104 0.83 17.15 -2.18
N GLU A 105 -0.04 16.29 -2.73
CA GLU A 105 -0.68 16.50 -4.04
C GLU A 105 -2.01 17.26 -3.93
N ARG A 106 -2.52 17.43 -2.70
CA ARG A 106 -3.87 17.94 -2.40
C ARG A 106 -4.96 17.16 -3.15
N THR A 107 -4.77 15.85 -3.31
CA THR A 107 -5.70 14.97 -4.01
C THR A 107 -6.50 14.13 -3.02
N LEU A 108 -7.75 13.85 -3.36
CA LEU A 108 -8.59 12.90 -2.61
C LEU A 108 -8.96 11.74 -3.55
N THR A 109 -8.51 10.54 -3.22
CA THR A 109 -8.75 9.33 -4.03
C THR A 109 -9.71 8.40 -3.30
N ALA A 110 -10.89 8.17 -3.87
CA ALA A 110 -11.93 7.30 -3.33
C ALA A 110 -12.12 6.05 -4.18
N TYR A 111 -12.32 4.90 -3.55
CA TYR A 111 -12.81 3.71 -4.23
C TYR A 111 -14.33 3.62 -4.11
N VAL A 112 -15.01 3.42 -5.22
CA VAL A 112 -16.46 3.48 -5.37
C VAL A 112 -16.91 2.28 -6.18
N LYS A 113 -17.83 1.47 -5.65
CA LYS A 113 -18.44 0.35 -6.38
C LYS A 113 -19.97 0.43 -6.27
N PRO A 114 -20.71 0.60 -7.38
CA PRO A 114 -22.18 0.59 -7.36
C PRO A 114 -22.71 -0.73 -6.81
N ARG A 115 -23.81 -0.70 -6.06
CA ARG A 115 -24.40 -1.94 -5.49
C ARG A 115 -25.20 -2.72 -6.51
N ALA A 116 -25.77 -2.02 -7.50
CA ALA A 116 -26.61 -2.63 -8.52
C ALA A 116 -25.76 -3.31 -9.62
N ALA A 117 -25.89 -4.63 -9.74
CA ALA A 117 -25.21 -5.41 -10.78
C ALA A 117 -25.68 -4.97 -12.18
N GLY A 118 -24.73 -4.66 -13.06
CA GLY A 118 -25.01 -4.17 -14.42
C GLY A 118 -25.18 -2.65 -14.54
N CYS A 119 -25.16 -1.90 -13.43
CA CYS A 119 -25.18 -0.44 -13.45
C CYS A 119 -23.78 0.13 -13.55
N GLN A 120 -23.59 1.04 -14.51
CA GLN A 120 -22.33 1.76 -14.68
C GLN A 120 -22.45 3.12 -14.00
N ALA A 121 -21.60 3.41 -13.04
CA ALA A 121 -21.41 4.78 -12.57
C ALA A 121 -20.32 5.42 -13.45
N PRO A 122 -20.65 6.33 -14.38
CA PRO A 122 -19.64 6.95 -15.22
C PRO A 122 -18.53 7.61 -14.38
N VAL A 123 -18.87 8.08 -13.17
CA VAL A 123 -17.99 8.70 -12.13
C VAL A 123 -16.74 7.89 -11.77
N VAL A 124 -16.76 6.59 -12.03
CA VAL A 124 -15.87 5.62 -11.37
C VAL A 124 -14.85 4.98 -12.33
N GLY A 125 -14.96 5.28 -13.64
CA GLY A 125 -14.19 4.58 -14.67
C GLY A 125 -14.42 3.06 -14.64
N SER A 126 -13.72 2.31 -15.50
CA SER A 126 -13.79 0.84 -15.51
C SER A 126 -13.11 0.17 -14.29
N GLY A 127 -12.47 0.96 -13.41
CA GLY A 127 -11.61 0.47 -12.32
C GLY A 127 -12.10 0.73 -10.89
N GLY A 128 -13.23 1.40 -10.67
CA GLY A 128 -13.71 1.61 -9.30
C GLY A 128 -13.15 2.85 -8.59
N VAL A 129 -12.39 3.72 -9.27
CA VAL A 129 -11.59 4.77 -8.61
C VAL A 129 -12.02 6.16 -9.05
N MET A 130 -12.27 7.04 -8.07
CA MET A 130 -12.54 8.47 -8.27
C MET A 130 -11.40 9.28 -7.67
N VAL A 131 -10.90 10.28 -8.40
CA VAL A 131 -9.89 11.24 -7.93
C VAL A 131 -10.47 12.64 -7.97
N LEU A 132 -10.39 13.37 -6.84
CA LEU A 132 -10.59 14.81 -6.77
C LEU A 132 -9.23 15.49 -6.77
N ALA A 133 -9.02 16.43 -7.70
CA ALA A 133 -7.80 17.21 -7.80
C ALA A 133 -8.10 18.72 -7.91
N PRO A 134 -7.20 19.61 -7.45
CA PRO A 134 -7.40 21.06 -7.56
C PRO A 134 -7.61 21.50 -9.01
N GLU A 135 -8.45 22.51 -9.22
CA GLU A 135 -8.66 23.08 -10.56
C GLU A 135 -7.34 23.67 -11.12
N GLY A 136 -6.96 23.25 -12.33
CA GLY A 136 -5.68 23.63 -12.95
C GLY A 136 -4.50 22.70 -12.65
N ALA A 137 -4.69 21.65 -11.85
CA ALA A 137 -3.73 20.56 -11.76
C ALA A 137 -3.62 19.86 -13.13
N SER A 138 -2.41 19.82 -13.70
CA SER A 138 -2.17 19.08 -14.93
C SER A 138 -2.56 17.62 -14.68
N PRO A 139 -3.39 16.99 -15.52
CA PRO A 139 -3.62 15.56 -15.38
C PRO A 139 -2.25 14.88 -15.47
N ALA A 140 -1.86 14.16 -14.43
CA ALA A 140 -0.72 13.26 -14.53
C ALA A 140 -1.04 12.34 -15.71
N GLU A 141 -0.26 12.46 -16.78
CA GLU A 141 -0.50 11.69 -18.00
C GLU A 141 -0.58 10.20 -17.66
N PRO A 142 -1.54 9.46 -18.24
CA PRO A 142 -1.51 8.02 -18.15
C PRO A 142 -0.29 7.54 -18.95
N VAL A 143 0.80 7.22 -18.26
CA VAL A 143 1.95 6.57 -18.89
C VAL A 143 1.54 5.13 -19.20
N LEU A 144 1.04 4.97 -20.42
CA LEU A 144 0.77 3.70 -21.05
C LEU A 144 2.07 2.90 -21.23
N GLY A 145 2.06 1.67 -20.71
CA GLY A 145 2.76 0.52 -21.30
C GLY A 145 4.28 0.64 -21.48
N GLY A 146 5.03 0.16 -20.49
CA GLY A 146 6.38 -0.38 -20.71
C GLY A 146 6.35 -1.89 -20.48
N SER A 147 6.49 -2.67 -21.54
CA SER A 147 6.68 -4.13 -21.46
C SER A 147 7.86 -4.48 -20.54
N SER A 148 7.68 -5.50 -19.71
CA SER A 148 8.70 -6.06 -18.83
C SER A 148 10.06 -6.26 -19.52
N SER A 149 11.10 -5.62 -18.98
CA SER A 149 12.48 -5.64 -19.50
C SER A 149 13.29 -6.86 -19.04
N VAL A 150 12.72 -7.76 -18.23
CA VAL A 150 13.45 -8.94 -17.69
C VAL A 150 13.94 -9.87 -18.81
N ALA A 151 13.40 -9.78 -20.03
CA ALA A 151 13.78 -10.60 -21.17
C ALA A 151 14.98 -10.10 -22.01
N ARG A 152 15.56 -8.92 -21.75
CA ARG A 152 16.63 -8.34 -22.61
C ARG A 152 17.82 -7.77 -21.84
N LEU A 153 18.60 -8.60 -21.14
CA LEU A 153 19.82 -8.13 -20.46
C LEU A 153 20.95 -9.16 -20.60
N ARG A 154 21.63 -9.18 -21.75
CA ARG A 154 22.89 -9.94 -21.97
C ARG A 154 23.83 -9.22 -22.93
N THR A 155 24.44 -8.12 -22.49
CA THR A 155 25.50 -7.43 -23.26
C THR A 155 26.70 -6.99 -22.43
N GLU A 156 26.63 -7.00 -21.10
CA GLU A 156 27.72 -6.52 -20.23
C GLU A 156 28.49 -7.65 -19.56
N LYS A 157 29.81 -7.44 -19.35
CA LYS A 157 30.68 -8.35 -18.62
C LYS A 157 30.22 -8.40 -17.16
N ARG A 158 29.88 -9.61 -16.67
CA ARG A 158 29.43 -9.82 -15.28
C ARG A 158 30.53 -9.41 -14.29
N SER A 159 30.20 -8.55 -13.33
CA SER A 159 31.08 -8.13 -12.24
C SER A 159 30.35 -8.30 -10.91
N PRO A 160 30.83 -9.18 -10.00
CA PRO A 160 30.26 -9.34 -8.67
C PRO A 160 30.25 -8.05 -7.85
N GLU A 161 31.29 -7.22 -8.00
CA GLU A 161 31.44 -5.94 -7.31
C GLU A 161 30.36 -4.95 -7.79
N ALA A 162 30.20 -4.80 -9.11
CA ALA A 162 29.16 -3.95 -9.68
C ALA A 162 27.74 -4.43 -9.30
N ALA A 163 27.52 -5.75 -9.26
CA ALA A 163 26.27 -6.34 -8.80
C ALA A 163 25.94 -5.94 -7.35
N LYS A 164 26.94 -6.03 -6.47
CA LYS A 164 26.82 -5.67 -5.05
C LYS A 164 26.57 -4.18 -4.86
N GLU A 165 27.30 -3.31 -5.54
CA GLU A 165 27.11 -1.87 -5.43
C GLU A 165 25.72 -1.43 -5.90
N ALA A 166 25.23 -2.00 -7.01
CA ALA A 166 23.89 -1.73 -7.51
C ALA A 166 22.81 -2.22 -6.52
N LEU A 167 22.99 -3.41 -5.92
CA LEU A 167 22.11 -3.91 -4.87
C LEU A 167 22.04 -2.96 -3.68
N GLU A 168 23.19 -2.46 -3.20
CA GLU A 168 23.26 -1.53 -2.08
C GLU A 168 22.61 -0.18 -2.39
N ARG A 169 22.77 0.34 -3.61
CA ARG A 169 22.07 1.55 -4.07
C ARG A 169 20.56 1.33 -4.12
N GLY A 170 20.12 0.21 -4.69
CA GLY A 170 18.71 -0.18 -4.76
C GLY A 170 18.06 -0.24 -3.37
N ASN A 171 18.75 -0.83 -2.39
CA ASN A 171 18.30 -0.88 -1.00
C ASN A 171 18.19 0.51 -0.35
N ARG A 172 19.17 1.40 -0.58
CA ARG A 172 19.11 2.78 -0.06
C ARG A 172 17.92 3.53 -0.64
N MET A 173 17.72 3.45 -1.96
CA MET A 173 16.59 4.08 -2.64
C MET A 173 15.25 3.52 -2.17
N LEU A 174 15.16 2.20 -1.90
CA LEU A 174 13.99 1.58 -1.31
C LEU A 174 13.66 2.19 0.06
N GLY A 175 14.68 2.37 0.91
CA GLY A 175 14.53 3.03 2.22
C GLY A 175 14.09 4.49 2.11
N LEU A 176 14.50 5.19 1.04
CA LEU A 176 14.08 6.55 0.72
C LEU A 176 12.71 6.64 0.02
N LYS A 177 12.04 5.50 -0.19
CA LYS A 177 10.78 5.40 -0.93
C LYS A 177 10.87 5.79 -2.41
N ASP A 178 12.08 5.85 -2.96
CA ASP A 178 12.28 5.98 -4.40
C ASP A 178 12.15 4.59 -5.05
N TRP A 179 10.91 4.17 -5.26
CA TRP A 179 10.58 2.85 -5.79
C TRP A 179 11.10 2.66 -7.22
N SER A 180 11.05 3.71 -8.03
CA SER A 180 11.47 3.66 -9.44
C SER A 180 12.99 3.57 -9.57
N GLY A 181 13.73 4.41 -8.85
CA GLY A 181 15.19 4.35 -8.80
C GLY A 181 15.68 3.04 -8.19
N SER A 182 15.01 2.57 -7.14
CA SER A 182 15.30 1.29 -6.51
C SER A 182 15.16 0.12 -7.48
N ALA A 183 14.05 0.05 -8.23
CA ALA A 183 13.83 -0.97 -9.25
C ALA A 183 14.93 -0.98 -10.32
N ALA A 184 15.31 0.20 -10.83
CA ALA A 184 16.37 0.32 -11.84
C ALA A 184 17.73 -0.20 -11.32
N GLU A 185 18.09 0.12 -10.08
CA GLU A 185 19.35 -0.38 -9.49
C GLU A 185 19.32 -1.89 -9.20
N PHE A 186 18.16 -2.45 -8.85
CA PHE A 186 18.02 -3.90 -8.75
C PHE A 186 18.13 -4.59 -10.11
N GLU A 187 17.57 -4.04 -11.18
CA GLU A 187 17.73 -4.54 -12.55
C GLU A 187 19.21 -4.49 -13.00
N ARG A 188 19.93 -3.42 -12.66
CA ARG A 188 21.38 -3.33 -12.87
C ARG A 188 22.13 -4.42 -12.09
N SER A 189 21.76 -4.67 -10.83
CA SER A 189 22.34 -5.76 -10.04
C SER A 189 22.13 -7.12 -10.71
N ILE A 190 20.91 -7.40 -11.18
CA ILE A 190 20.53 -8.63 -11.90
C ILE A 190 21.30 -8.79 -13.22
N THR A 191 21.62 -7.70 -13.90
CA THR A 191 22.41 -7.73 -15.15
C THR A 191 23.82 -8.29 -14.90
N HIS A 192 24.41 -7.97 -13.75
CA HIS A 192 25.74 -8.45 -13.37
C HIS A 192 25.71 -9.80 -12.63
N ASP A 193 24.63 -10.08 -11.88
CA ASP A 193 24.40 -11.37 -11.20
C ASP A 193 22.92 -11.80 -11.26
N ASP A 194 22.60 -12.64 -12.25
CA ASP A 194 21.25 -13.18 -12.47
C ASP A 194 20.88 -14.34 -11.54
N ARG A 195 21.74 -14.68 -10.57
CA ARG A 195 21.49 -15.70 -9.54
C ARG A 195 21.28 -15.10 -8.16
N ASN A 196 21.33 -13.77 -8.04
CA ASN A 196 21.09 -13.07 -6.78
C ASN A 196 19.59 -12.96 -6.48
N TRP A 197 19.07 -13.89 -5.68
CA TRP A 197 17.68 -13.86 -5.26
C TRP A 197 17.30 -12.59 -4.48
N VAL A 198 18.25 -11.95 -3.80
CA VAL A 198 18.02 -10.72 -3.02
C VAL A 198 17.71 -9.55 -3.95
N ALA A 199 18.40 -9.47 -5.10
CA ALA A 199 18.13 -8.43 -6.10
C ALA A 199 16.73 -8.59 -6.72
N PHE A 200 16.32 -9.82 -7.06
CA PHE A 200 14.95 -10.10 -7.53
C PHE A 200 13.89 -9.82 -6.46
N PHE A 201 14.17 -10.14 -5.19
CA PHE A 201 13.27 -9.83 -4.08
C PHE A 201 13.13 -8.32 -3.87
N GLY A 202 14.24 -7.58 -3.93
CA GLY A 202 14.26 -6.12 -3.87
C GLY A 202 13.45 -5.50 -5.01
N LEU A 203 13.66 -5.96 -6.24
CA LEU A 203 12.91 -5.53 -7.43
C LEU A 203 11.41 -5.75 -7.25
N GLY A 204 11.02 -6.96 -6.82
CA GLY A 204 9.63 -7.28 -6.56
C GLY A 204 9.01 -6.43 -5.45
N THR A 205 9.78 -6.11 -4.42
CA THR A 205 9.34 -5.22 -3.33
C THR A 205 9.16 -3.79 -3.83
N ALA A 206 10.09 -3.27 -4.64
CA ALA A 206 9.98 -1.94 -5.23
C ALA A 206 8.72 -1.82 -6.12
N TRP A 207 8.46 -2.81 -6.98
CA TRP A 207 7.24 -2.84 -7.79
C TRP A 207 5.97 -2.95 -6.96
N LEU A 208 5.99 -3.77 -5.91
CA LEU A 208 4.87 -3.88 -4.98
C LEU A 208 4.60 -2.53 -4.31
N MET A 209 5.62 -1.84 -3.80
CA MET A 209 5.45 -0.51 -3.17
C MET A 209 4.95 0.55 -4.15
N ARG A 210 5.27 0.40 -5.44
CA ARG A 210 4.77 1.24 -6.53
C ARG A 210 3.33 0.91 -6.98
N GLY A 211 2.72 -0.15 -6.44
CA GLY A 211 1.38 -0.61 -6.82
C GLY A 211 1.35 -1.50 -8.07
N GLN A 212 2.50 -1.86 -8.61
CA GLN A 212 2.65 -2.69 -9.81
C GLN A 212 2.73 -4.16 -9.42
N ALA A 213 1.57 -4.71 -9.03
CA ALA A 213 1.47 -6.09 -8.55
C ALA A 213 1.86 -7.16 -9.59
N PRO A 214 1.51 -7.05 -10.89
CA PRO A 214 1.95 -8.03 -11.89
C PRO A 214 3.48 -8.13 -12.03
N GLU A 215 4.16 -6.98 -12.10
CA GLU A 215 5.61 -6.87 -12.21
C GLU A 215 6.29 -7.38 -10.93
N ALA A 216 5.70 -7.08 -9.76
CA ALA A 216 6.15 -7.63 -8.48
C ALA A 216 6.10 -9.16 -8.48
N ILE A 217 5.01 -9.76 -8.97
CA ILE A 217 4.85 -11.23 -9.03
C ILE A 217 5.93 -11.86 -9.92
N GLU A 218 6.24 -11.28 -11.07
CA GLU A 218 7.28 -11.79 -11.97
C GLU A 218 8.65 -11.84 -11.26
N ALA A 219 9.07 -10.73 -10.68
CA ALA A 219 10.35 -10.62 -9.97
C ALA A 219 10.40 -11.53 -8.73
N LEU A 220 9.34 -11.56 -7.91
CA LEU A 220 9.26 -12.42 -6.73
C LEU A 220 9.24 -13.90 -7.08
N ASN A 221 8.65 -14.30 -8.21
CA ASN A 221 8.70 -15.68 -8.69
C ASN A 221 10.12 -16.11 -9.08
N ARG A 222 10.91 -15.19 -9.66
CA ARG A 222 12.34 -15.43 -9.91
C ARG A 222 13.12 -15.57 -8.60
N ALA A 223 12.87 -14.68 -7.64
CA ALA A 223 13.46 -14.78 -6.30
C ALA A 223 13.12 -16.13 -5.64
N ARG A 224 11.85 -16.55 -5.70
CA ARG A 224 11.36 -17.84 -5.17
C ARG A 224 12.02 -19.05 -5.83
N ALA A 225 12.26 -19.00 -7.14
CA ALA A 225 12.94 -20.08 -7.85
C ALA A 225 14.39 -20.25 -7.40
N LEU A 226 15.06 -19.15 -7.02
CA LEU A 226 16.44 -19.13 -6.55
C LEU A 226 16.55 -19.45 -5.06
N ASN A 227 15.63 -18.95 -4.23
CA ASN A 227 15.55 -19.23 -2.81
C ASN A 227 14.09 -19.54 -2.37
N PRO A 228 13.65 -20.80 -2.48
CA PRO A 228 12.27 -21.18 -2.19
C PRO A 228 11.92 -21.16 -0.69
N ARG A 229 12.92 -21.07 0.20
CA ARG A 229 12.74 -21.14 1.65
C ARG A 229 12.72 -19.77 2.34
N GLU A 230 12.93 -18.69 1.61
CA GLU A 230 12.85 -17.34 2.19
C GLU A 230 11.38 -16.96 2.46
N PRO A 231 10.96 -16.84 3.73
CA PRO A 231 9.57 -16.54 4.08
C PRO A 231 9.06 -15.21 3.51
N SER A 232 9.92 -14.18 3.45
CA SER A 232 9.54 -12.82 3.03
C SER A 232 9.12 -12.76 1.55
N ILE A 233 9.68 -13.62 0.70
CA ILE A 233 9.29 -13.72 -0.72
C ILE A 233 7.83 -14.17 -0.85
N HIS A 234 7.44 -15.19 -0.09
CA HIS A 234 6.06 -15.70 -0.09
C HIS A 234 5.09 -14.68 0.51
N TYR A 235 5.52 -13.91 1.51
CA TYR A 235 4.71 -12.81 2.04
C TYR A 235 4.46 -11.73 0.98
N ASN A 236 5.51 -11.24 0.31
CA ASN A 236 5.34 -10.21 -0.72
C ASN A 236 4.53 -10.73 -1.93
N LEU A 237 4.61 -12.01 -2.27
CA LEU A 237 3.72 -12.62 -3.25
C LEU A 237 2.27 -12.60 -2.78
N ALA A 238 2.01 -12.90 -1.50
CA ALA A 238 0.67 -12.83 -0.94
C ALA A 238 0.07 -11.42 -1.05
N CYS A 239 0.86 -10.39 -0.73
CA CYS A 239 0.48 -8.99 -0.88
C CYS A 239 0.27 -8.58 -2.34
N ALA A 240 1.09 -9.08 -3.27
CA ALA A 240 0.90 -8.79 -4.69
C ALA A 240 -0.39 -9.43 -5.24
N TYR A 241 -0.66 -10.70 -4.90
CA TYR A 241 -1.88 -11.38 -5.30
C TYR A 241 -3.14 -10.82 -4.63
N SER A 242 -3.06 -10.35 -3.38
CA SER A 242 -4.21 -9.69 -2.71
C SER A 242 -4.62 -8.41 -3.43
N ARG A 243 -3.65 -7.60 -3.88
CA ARG A 243 -3.91 -6.38 -4.67
C ARG A 243 -4.52 -6.64 -6.04
N LEU A 244 -4.29 -7.83 -6.60
CA LEU A 244 -4.97 -8.28 -7.82
C LEU A 244 -6.35 -8.92 -7.55
N GLY A 245 -6.75 -9.05 -6.28
CA GLY A 245 -7.97 -9.75 -5.89
C GLY A 245 -7.89 -11.27 -6.02
N ASP A 246 -6.73 -11.85 -6.31
CA ASP A 246 -6.54 -13.30 -6.39
C ASP A 246 -6.41 -13.89 -4.99
N ARG A 247 -7.56 -14.13 -4.37
CA ARG A 247 -7.69 -14.71 -3.03
C ARG A 247 -6.99 -16.05 -2.88
N THR A 248 -7.08 -16.90 -3.90
CA THR A 248 -6.54 -18.26 -3.83
C THR A 248 -5.02 -18.21 -3.74
N GLN A 249 -4.37 -17.41 -4.60
CA GLN A 249 -2.92 -17.26 -4.57
C GLN A 249 -2.44 -16.47 -3.35
N ALA A 250 -3.17 -15.42 -2.94
CA ALA A 250 -2.82 -14.63 -1.76
C ALA A 250 -2.74 -15.50 -0.49
N LEU A 251 -3.80 -16.26 -0.19
CA LEU A 251 -3.84 -17.13 0.99
C LEU A 251 -2.86 -18.31 0.89
N GLY A 252 -2.64 -18.83 -0.32
CA GLY A 252 -1.68 -19.91 -0.56
C GLY A 252 -0.25 -19.49 -0.21
N ASN A 253 0.18 -18.32 -0.72
CA ASN A 253 1.50 -17.77 -0.46
C ASN A 253 1.66 -17.30 1.00
N LEU A 254 0.63 -16.68 1.59
CA LEU A 254 0.65 -16.29 3.01
C LEU A 254 0.84 -17.50 3.92
N GLY A 255 0.10 -18.59 3.67
CA GLY A 255 0.25 -19.82 4.41
C GLY A 255 1.64 -20.43 4.27
N GLN A 256 2.29 -20.28 3.11
CA GLN A 256 3.66 -20.72 2.90
C GLN A 256 4.67 -19.85 3.66
N ALA A 257 4.49 -18.53 3.66
CA ALA A 257 5.32 -17.60 4.43
C ALA A 257 5.32 -17.97 5.92
N VAL A 258 4.13 -18.19 6.49
CA VAL A 258 3.96 -18.58 7.90
C VAL A 258 4.62 -19.94 8.20
N ARG A 259 4.43 -20.95 7.34
CA ARG A 259 5.11 -22.26 7.51
C ARG A 259 6.63 -22.16 7.48
N LEU A 260 7.18 -21.20 6.75
CA LEU A 260 8.61 -20.93 6.67
C LEU A 260 9.13 -20.00 7.79
N GLY A 261 8.27 -19.59 8.72
CA GLY A 261 8.65 -18.81 9.89
C GLY A 261 8.50 -17.29 9.73
N PHE A 262 7.72 -16.81 8.75
CA PHE A 262 7.40 -15.39 8.66
C PHE A 262 6.63 -14.93 9.92
N ALA A 263 7.20 -14.01 10.67
CA ALA A 263 6.55 -13.38 11.81
C ALA A 263 5.80 -12.13 11.33
N ILE A 264 4.46 -12.14 11.42
CA ILE A 264 3.68 -10.95 11.13
C ILE A 264 3.77 -10.02 12.35
N ALA A 265 4.57 -8.95 12.23
CA ALA A 265 4.53 -7.86 13.19
C ALA A 265 3.30 -6.98 12.94
N GLU A 266 2.67 -6.48 14.00
CA GLU A 266 1.63 -5.44 13.89
C GLU A 266 2.18 -4.23 13.13
N GLY A 267 1.40 -3.69 12.18
CA GLY A 267 1.77 -2.55 11.35
C GLY A 267 2.46 -2.87 10.02
N ALA A 268 2.76 -4.14 9.73
CA ALA A 268 3.37 -4.56 8.47
C ALA A 268 2.37 -5.09 7.43
N GLN A 269 1.07 -4.99 7.68
CA GLN A 269 0.06 -5.64 6.85
C GLN A 269 -0.26 -4.80 5.60
N ASP A 270 -0.24 -5.48 4.46
CA ASP A 270 -0.84 -4.96 3.24
C ASP A 270 -2.36 -4.87 3.44
N THR A 271 -2.92 -3.67 3.25
CA THR A 271 -4.34 -3.40 3.53
C THR A 271 -5.28 -4.29 2.71
N GLU A 272 -4.91 -4.66 1.48
CA GLU A 272 -5.73 -5.54 0.66
C GLU A 272 -5.64 -6.99 1.12
N LEU A 273 -4.46 -7.43 1.59
CA LEU A 273 -4.31 -8.75 2.21
C LEU A 273 -5.10 -8.85 3.52
N GLU A 274 -5.10 -7.80 4.33
CA GLU A 274 -5.85 -7.71 5.59
C GLU A 274 -7.36 -7.75 5.32
N LYS A 275 -7.87 -6.89 4.43
CA LYS A 275 -9.28 -6.92 3.99
C LYS A 275 -9.68 -8.30 3.50
N LEU A 276 -8.81 -8.96 2.73
CA LEU A 276 -9.06 -10.29 2.20
C LEU A 276 -9.17 -11.34 3.30
N LEU A 277 -8.28 -11.31 4.29
CA LEU A 277 -8.36 -12.18 5.47
C LEU A 277 -9.65 -11.96 6.27
N LEU A 278 -10.05 -10.70 6.45
CA LEU A 278 -11.23 -10.34 7.24
C LEU A 278 -12.56 -10.53 6.49
N SER A 279 -12.54 -10.58 5.16
CA SER A 279 -13.75 -10.71 4.33
C SER A 279 -14.43 -12.07 4.40
N ASP A 280 -13.76 -13.13 4.90
CA ASP A 280 -14.42 -14.42 5.16
C ASP A 280 -13.85 -15.10 6.42
N PRO A 281 -14.71 -15.45 7.42
CA PRO A 281 -14.30 -16.09 8.66
C PRO A 281 -13.54 -17.41 8.48
N ALA A 282 -13.82 -18.18 7.43
CA ALA A 282 -13.14 -19.44 7.18
C ALA A 282 -11.67 -19.22 6.78
N SER A 283 -11.40 -18.18 5.97
CA SER A 283 -10.04 -17.79 5.58
C SER A 283 -9.23 -17.27 6.77
N PHE A 284 -9.85 -16.45 7.63
CA PHE A 284 -9.23 -16.01 8.88
C PHE A 284 -8.94 -17.20 9.81
N GLY A 285 -9.90 -18.10 10.00
CA GLY A 285 -9.72 -19.30 10.82
C GLY A 285 -8.60 -20.21 10.32
N LYS A 286 -8.49 -20.39 9.00
CA LYS A 286 -7.39 -21.15 8.37
C LYS A 286 -6.04 -20.48 8.59
N TYR A 287 -5.96 -19.16 8.49
CA TYR A 287 -4.75 -18.39 8.77
C TYR A 287 -4.33 -18.53 10.24
N VAL A 288 -5.25 -18.35 11.19
CA VAL A 288 -4.98 -18.50 12.63
C VAL A 288 -4.49 -19.92 12.96
N GLN A 289 -5.10 -20.95 12.37
CA GLN A 289 -4.64 -22.33 12.53
C GLN A 289 -3.21 -22.53 12.01
N LEU A 290 -2.89 -21.98 10.84
CA LEU A 290 -1.53 -22.06 10.26
C LEU A 290 -0.50 -21.33 11.14
N ALA A 291 -0.85 -20.15 11.66
CA ALA A 291 0.01 -19.39 12.57
C ALA A 291 0.25 -20.17 13.88
N GLN A 292 -0.80 -20.76 14.46
CA GLN A 292 -0.68 -21.58 15.66
C GLN A 292 0.18 -22.84 15.42
N GLN A 293 0.00 -23.50 14.28
CA GLN A 293 0.82 -24.67 13.92
C GLN A 293 2.29 -24.28 13.72
N ALA A 294 2.57 -23.18 13.03
CA ALA A 294 3.92 -22.67 12.84
C ALA A 294 4.57 -22.30 14.18
N PHE A 295 3.85 -21.60 15.06
CA PHE A 295 4.29 -21.29 16.42
C PHE A 295 4.61 -22.56 17.21
N ASN A 296 3.68 -23.52 17.24
CA ASN A 296 3.88 -24.80 17.95
C ASN A 296 5.08 -25.59 17.39
N ASN A 297 5.33 -25.55 16.09
CA ASN A 297 6.49 -26.19 15.47
C ASN A 297 7.80 -25.47 15.81
N TYR A 298 7.77 -24.14 15.96
CA TYR A 298 8.91 -23.34 16.42
C TYR A 298 9.19 -23.53 17.91
N SER A 299 8.15 -23.71 18.74
CA SER A 299 8.25 -23.91 20.19
C SER A 299 8.59 -25.34 20.61
N LYS A 300 8.56 -26.32 19.70
CA LYS A 300 9.04 -27.67 19.99
C LYS A 300 10.56 -27.61 20.22
N PRO A 301 11.07 -27.99 21.41
CA PRO A 301 12.48 -28.22 21.57
C PRO A 301 12.90 -29.25 20.53
N SER A 302 14.01 -29.01 19.86
CA SER A 302 14.63 -30.01 18.98
C SER A 302 15.02 -31.22 19.83
N ALA A 303 14.08 -32.14 20.01
CA ALA A 303 14.33 -33.46 20.54
C ALA A 303 15.26 -34.16 19.55
N GLY A 304 16.57 -34.12 19.85
CA GLY A 304 17.57 -34.91 19.12
C GLY A 304 18.55 -34.12 18.25
N ARG A 305 19.29 -33.17 18.83
CA ARG A 305 20.72 -33.08 18.52
C ARG A 305 21.50 -33.18 19.82
N ARG A 306 21.75 -34.43 20.24
CA ARG A 306 22.86 -34.70 21.16
C ARG A 306 24.10 -34.12 20.50
N GLN A 307 24.66 -33.09 21.12
CA GLN A 307 26.03 -32.68 20.86
C GLN A 307 26.91 -33.89 21.14
N GLN A 308 27.42 -34.53 20.09
CA GLN A 308 28.70 -35.21 20.21
C GLN A 308 29.75 -34.11 20.09
N MET A 309 30.07 -33.48 21.22
CA MET A 309 31.44 -32.99 21.41
C MET A 309 32.25 -34.21 21.86
N GLY A 310 32.99 -34.78 20.92
CA GLY A 310 34.12 -35.66 21.19
C GLY A 310 35.40 -34.82 21.27
N PRO A 311 36.44 -35.36 21.93
CA PRO A 311 37.42 -34.64 22.76
C PRO A 311 38.33 -33.66 22.01
#